data_AF-A0A7Y6PZB2-F1
#
_entry.id   AF-A0A7Y6PZB2-F1
#
_cell.length_a   1.000
_cell.length_b   1.000
_cell.length_c   1.000
_cell.angle_alpha   90.00
_cell.angle_beta   90.00
_cell.angle_gamma   90.00
#
_symmetry.space_group_name_H-M   'P 1'
#
loop_
_entity.id
_entity.type
_entity.pdbx_description
1 polymer ?
#
loop_
_entity_poly.entity_id
_entity_poly.type
_entity_poly.pdbx_seq_one_letter_code
_entity_poly.pdbx_strand_id
1 'polypeptide(L)'
;MANEELKLAGMTPSAVFEKLRDQGVDAHGAAIIVGSWIHELVGAFKRTFYYKTQFPAEVPECKPTFNRSFHHADWIDGESVVQAEKTTAEEGFNARFHKIEADLDALGRDVAHSYECMANMRGAMAKLLEEIRVELNRLSDIVDKPDVVRPTIPPLVKNVPDLQFLGGTKLFGKDVMMWNTENGMMVLPAVKDLAGDPLKDPRVTKAGDLTRVFTLNDAIRTNFANREVTRDELVDKFGTVATGDGRTVRDLVEILPTGAKYATLDALVDDVAEREAAVLRTSDLTGVALAAAFGTTTTGDVSAVPVERLESVPASVRAALSTSGISTIANLASADPAKISETLERAGVSATRSEVAGWVGAARTLRHLNRPGG
;
A
#
# COMPACT_ATOMS: atom_id res chain seq x y z
N MET A 1 -1.13 -41.04 29.50
CA MET A 1 -0.05 -41.14 28.51
C MET A 1 1.27 -41.03 29.27
N ALA A 2 2.17 -41.99 29.11
CA ALA A 2 3.43 -42.05 29.86
C ALA A 2 4.33 -40.88 29.45
N ASN A 3 4.96 -40.26 30.44
CA ASN A 3 5.92 -39.17 30.26
C ASN A 3 7.22 -39.79 29.71
N GLU A 4 7.33 -39.93 28.39
CA GLU A 4 8.58 -40.39 27.76
C GLU A 4 9.63 -39.29 27.94
N GLU A 5 10.54 -39.48 28.91
CA GLU A 5 11.70 -38.61 29.07
C GLU A 5 12.53 -38.60 27.78
N LEU A 6 12.91 -37.40 27.32
CA LEU A 6 13.80 -37.20 26.19
C LEU A 6 15.09 -38.03 26.39
N LYS A 7 15.29 -39.06 25.58
CA LYS A 7 16.53 -39.86 25.53
C LYS A 7 17.28 -39.53 24.25
N LEU A 8 18.50 -39.03 24.42
CA LEU A 8 19.41 -38.71 23.32
C LEU A 8 20.60 -39.67 23.40
N ALA A 9 20.86 -40.41 22.32
CA ALA A 9 21.86 -41.48 22.30
C ALA A 9 21.76 -42.50 23.47
N GLY A 10 20.53 -42.78 23.93
CA GLY A 10 20.26 -43.75 25.01
C GLY A 10 20.40 -43.22 26.44
N MET A 11 20.77 -41.95 26.63
CA MET A 11 20.86 -41.31 27.95
C MET A 11 19.88 -40.13 28.05
N THR A 12 19.35 -39.88 29.24
CA THR A 12 18.56 -38.66 29.49
C THR A 12 19.51 -37.47 29.74
N PRO A 13 19.09 -36.23 29.44
CA PRO A 13 19.84 -35.02 29.79
C PRO A 13 20.34 -35.00 31.23
N SER A 14 19.49 -35.42 32.17
CA SER A 14 19.85 -35.50 33.59
C SER A 14 20.94 -36.52 33.87
N ALA A 15 20.92 -37.68 33.19
CA ALA A 15 21.96 -38.69 33.34
C ALA A 15 23.32 -38.23 32.78
N VAL A 16 23.32 -37.46 31.68
CA VAL A 16 24.54 -36.86 31.13
C VAL A 16 25.06 -35.76 32.04
N PHE A 17 24.17 -34.94 32.60
CA PHE A 17 24.52 -33.88 33.55
C PHE A 17 25.20 -34.44 34.81
N GLU A 18 24.62 -35.46 35.45
CA GLU A 18 25.21 -36.08 36.64
C GLU A 18 26.54 -36.78 36.32
N LYS A 19 26.65 -37.44 35.15
CA LYS A 19 27.91 -38.07 34.73
C LYS A 19 29.04 -37.05 34.51
N LEU A 20 28.74 -35.86 33.99
CA LEU A 20 29.71 -34.78 33.86
C LEU A 20 30.16 -34.24 35.23
N ARG A 21 29.23 -34.15 36.19
CA ARG A 21 29.54 -33.76 37.56
C ARG A 21 30.42 -34.76 38.29
N ASP A 22 30.15 -36.06 38.11
CA ASP A 22 30.97 -37.14 38.68
C ASP A 22 32.39 -37.15 38.11
N GLN A 23 32.59 -36.60 36.91
CA GLN A 23 33.89 -36.44 36.26
C GLN A 23 34.60 -35.12 36.63
N GLY A 24 34.05 -34.35 37.58
CA GLY A 24 34.66 -33.13 38.09
C GLY A 24 34.32 -31.85 37.32
N VAL A 25 33.37 -31.90 36.39
CA VAL A 25 32.83 -30.68 35.75
C VAL A 25 31.89 -30.00 36.73
N ASP A 26 32.04 -28.70 36.95
CA ASP A 26 31.13 -27.95 37.81
C ASP A 26 29.72 -27.91 37.21
N ALA A 27 28.71 -27.66 38.05
CA ALA A 27 27.32 -27.72 37.66
C ALA A 27 26.96 -26.75 36.51
N HIS A 28 27.65 -25.61 36.41
CA HIS A 28 27.42 -24.66 35.33
C HIS A 28 28.05 -25.15 34.01
N GLY A 29 29.29 -25.66 34.06
CA GLY A 29 29.93 -26.30 32.92
C GLY A 29 29.14 -27.51 32.38
N ALA A 30 28.65 -28.37 33.28
CA ALA A 30 27.83 -29.52 32.93
C ALA A 30 26.51 -29.11 32.27
N ALA A 31 25.86 -28.04 32.76
CA ALA A 31 24.63 -27.52 32.18
C ALA A 31 24.84 -26.96 30.76
N ILE A 32 25.97 -26.28 30.51
CA ILE A 32 26.33 -25.78 29.18
C ILE A 32 26.52 -26.94 28.21
N ILE A 33 27.30 -27.96 28.58
CA ILE A 33 27.59 -29.11 27.72
C ILE A 33 26.32 -29.88 27.36
N VAL A 34 25.47 -30.17 28.36
CA VAL A 34 24.18 -30.84 28.12
C VAL A 34 23.26 -29.98 27.24
N GLY A 35 23.25 -28.66 27.45
CA GLY A 35 22.49 -27.72 26.63
C GLY A 35 22.93 -27.69 25.17
N SER A 36 24.24 -27.60 24.91
CA SER A 36 24.82 -27.66 23.56
C SER A 36 24.54 -28.99 22.88
N TRP A 37 24.65 -30.09 23.61
CA TRP A 37 24.37 -31.43 23.10
C TRP A 37 22.90 -31.63 22.69
N ILE A 38 21.95 -31.15 23.50
CA ILE A 38 20.52 -31.14 23.13
C ILE A 38 20.31 -30.25 21.90
N HIS A 39 20.97 -29.10 21.84
CA HIS A 39 20.86 -28.17 20.72
C HIS A 39 21.36 -28.77 19.40
N GLU A 40 22.48 -29.49 19.40
CA GLU A 40 23.02 -30.14 18.19
C GLU A 40 22.14 -31.31 17.72
N LEU A 41 21.62 -32.12 18.65
CA LEU A 41 20.85 -33.31 18.30
C LEU A 41 19.38 -33.03 17.97
N VAL A 42 18.78 -31.99 18.57
CA VAL A 42 17.37 -31.62 18.37
C VAL A 42 17.23 -30.41 17.44
N GLY A 43 18.25 -29.55 17.32
CA GLY A 43 18.14 -28.28 16.59
C GLY A 43 18.22 -28.37 15.06
N ALA A 44 18.63 -29.51 14.50
CA ALA A 44 18.78 -29.68 13.05
C ALA A 44 17.49 -30.21 12.38
N PHE A 45 16.44 -29.39 12.32
CA PHE A 45 15.28 -29.70 11.49
C PHE A 45 15.49 -29.16 10.07
N LYS A 46 15.34 -30.01 9.05
CA LYS A 46 15.26 -29.57 7.65
C LYS A 46 14.06 -28.64 7.49
N ARG A 47 14.32 -27.36 7.26
CA ARG A 47 13.28 -26.38 6.95
C ARG A 47 12.88 -26.55 5.49
N THR A 48 11.59 -26.69 5.26
CA THR A 48 11.01 -26.72 3.92
C THR A 48 10.02 -25.56 3.82
N PHE A 49 10.19 -24.74 2.80
CA PHE A 49 9.26 -23.65 2.50
C PHE A 49 8.04 -24.22 1.78
N TYR A 50 6.86 -23.76 2.17
CA TYR A 50 5.60 -24.07 1.50
C TYR A 50 4.79 -22.79 1.34
N TYR A 51 4.30 -22.54 0.13
CA TYR A 51 3.34 -21.47 -0.11
C TYR A 51 2.02 -21.77 0.62
N LYS A 52 1.46 -20.76 1.29
CA LYS A 52 0.13 -20.84 1.90
C LYS A 52 -0.93 -20.60 0.83
N THR A 53 -0.70 -19.61 -0.01
CA THR A 53 -1.60 -19.29 -1.12
C THR A 53 -1.37 -20.25 -2.28
N GLN A 54 -2.45 -20.85 -2.77
CA GLN A 54 -2.41 -21.62 -4.01
C GLN A 54 -2.31 -20.66 -5.19
N PHE A 55 -1.40 -20.96 -6.12
CA PHE A 55 -1.26 -20.24 -7.37
C PHE A 55 -1.42 -21.23 -8.52
N PRO A 56 -2.66 -21.44 -9.00
CA PRO A 56 -2.91 -22.40 -10.05
C PRO A 56 -2.22 -21.94 -11.34
N ALA A 57 -1.64 -22.90 -12.07
CA ALA A 57 -0.96 -22.63 -13.34
C ALA A 57 -1.95 -22.17 -14.44
N GLU A 58 -3.22 -22.57 -14.31
CA GLU A 58 -4.29 -22.17 -15.20
C GLU A 58 -5.53 -21.79 -14.39
N VAL A 59 -6.23 -20.78 -14.88
CA VAL A 59 -7.51 -20.30 -14.32
C VAL A 59 -8.56 -20.49 -15.42
N PRO A 60 -9.27 -21.64 -15.45
CA PRO A 60 -10.14 -22.01 -16.58
C PRO A 60 -11.20 -20.96 -16.91
N GLU A 61 -11.71 -20.26 -15.92
CA GLU A 61 -12.69 -19.18 -16.04
C GLU A 61 -12.14 -17.95 -16.78
N CYS A 62 -10.82 -17.81 -16.91
CA CYS A 62 -10.18 -16.71 -17.65
C CYS A 62 -9.92 -17.04 -19.13
N LYS A 63 -10.41 -18.17 -19.64
CA LYS A 63 -10.30 -18.50 -21.07
C LYS A 63 -11.27 -17.62 -21.88
N PRO A 64 -10.82 -17.05 -23.02
CA PRO A 64 -11.71 -16.32 -23.92
C PRO A 64 -12.89 -17.20 -24.35
N THR A 65 -14.08 -16.60 -24.40
CA THR A 65 -15.32 -17.26 -24.78
C THR A 65 -15.88 -16.77 -26.10
N PHE A 66 -15.28 -15.72 -26.68
CA PHE A 66 -15.71 -15.11 -27.91
C PHE A 66 -15.71 -16.13 -29.05
N ASN A 67 -16.87 -16.24 -29.68
CA ASN A 67 -17.05 -16.97 -30.91
C ASN A 67 -17.70 -16.05 -31.93
N ARG A 68 -17.06 -15.91 -33.09
CA ARG A 68 -17.51 -15.02 -34.16
C ARG A 68 -18.84 -15.53 -34.73
N SER A 69 -19.84 -14.66 -34.80
CA SER A 69 -21.14 -14.98 -35.39
C SER A 69 -21.31 -14.41 -36.81
N PHE A 70 -20.60 -13.32 -37.14
CA PHE A 70 -20.66 -12.71 -38.46
C PHE A 70 -19.67 -13.35 -39.43
N HIS A 71 -20.16 -14.03 -40.46
CA HIS A 71 -19.34 -14.50 -41.58
C HIS A 71 -19.65 -13.68 -42.83
N HIS A 72 -18.63 -13.01 -43.39
CA HIS A 72 -18.78 -12.31 -44.65
C HIS A 72 -18.72 -13.33 -45.79
N ALA A 73 -19.76 -13.35 -46.61
CA ALA A 73 -19.72 -13.95 -47.94
C ALA A 73 -19.57 -12.83 -48.96
N ASP A 74 -18.57 -12.96 -49.82
CA ASP A 74 -18.27 -12.00 -50.89
C ASP A 74 -19.47 -11.92 -51.84
N TRP A 75 -19.74 -10.72 -52.34
CA TRP A 75 -20.81 -10.52 -53.32
C TRP A 75 -20.36 -10.95 -54.72
N ILE A 76 -21.26 -11.59 -55.43
CA ILE A 76 -21.08 -11.99 -56.83
C ILE A 76 -21.78 -10.95 -57.70
N ASP A 77 -21.01 -10.33 -58.60
CA ASP A 77 -21.53 -9.32 -59.53
C ASP A 77 -22.63 -9.91 -60.41
N GLY A 78 -23.72 -9.15 -60.61
CA GLY A 78 -24.90 -9.60 -61.35
C GLY A 78 -25.80 -10.65 -60.67
N GLU A 79 -25.40 -11.22 -59.53
CA GLU A 79 -26.20 -12.23 -58.80
C GLU A 79 -26.62 -11.78 -57.40
N SER A 80 -25.73 -11.12 -56.65
CA SER A 80 -25.99 -10.67 -55.28
C SER A 80 -26.72 -9.34 -55.24
N VAL A 81 -27.71 -9.20 -54.35
CA VAL A 81 -28.45 -7.96 -54.15
C VAL A 81 -27.98 -7.27 -52.87
N VAL A 82 -27.56 -6.01 -52.98
CA VAL A 82 -27.21 -5.18 -51.83
C VAL A 82 -28.46 -4.44 -51.36
N GLN A 83 -29.00 -4.86 -50.21
CA GLN A 83 -30.25 -4.31 -49.66
C GLN A 83 -30.22 -4.21 -48.12
N ALA A 84 -30.95 -3.24 -47.58
CA ALA A 84 -30.98 -2.97 -46.14
C ALA A 84 -31.75 -4.05 -45.36
N GLU A 85 -32.94 -4.42 -45.84
CA GLU A 85 -33.83 -5.39 -45.20
C GLU A 85 -33.54 -6.83 -45.63
N LYS A 86 -34.01 -7.77 -44.81
CA LYS A 86 -33.91 -9.21 -45.08
C LYS A 86 -34.92 -9.62 -46.14
N THR A 87 -34.51 -10.43 -47.11
CA THR A 87 -35.40 -11.09 -48.07
C THR A 87 -35.46 -12.59 -47.83
N THR A 88 -36.24 -13.30 -48.65
CA THR A 88 -36.27 -14.77 -48.65
C THR A 88 -34.95 -15.40 -49.10
N ALA A 89 -34.18 -14.70 -49.92
CA ALA A 89 -32.91 -15.20 -50.45
C ALA A 89 -31.68 -14.70 -49.66
N GLU A 90 -31.74 -13.52 -49.03
CA GLU A 90 -30.58 -12.87 -48.44
C GLU A 90 -30.87 -12.22 -47.08
N GLU A 91 -29.86 -12.17 -46.21
CA GLU A 91 -29.96 -11.67 -44.84
C GLU A 91 -30.16 -10.14 -44.72
N GLY A 92 -29.72 -9.36 -45.72
CA GLY A 92 -29.74 -7.89 -45.68
C GLY A 92 -28.63 -7.26 -44.84
N PHE A 93 -28.35 -5.97 -45.05
CA PHE A 93 -27.26 -5.25 -44.37
C PHE A 93 -27.55 -5.01 -42.89
N ASN A 94 -28.79 -4.69 -42.50
CA ASN A 94 -29.10 -4.36 -41.12
C ASN A 94 -28.83 -5.56 -40.19
N ALA A 95 -29.25 -6.76 -40.59
CA ALA A 95 -28.97 -7.97 -39.82
C ALA A 95 -27.47 -8.30 -39.75
N ARG A 96 -26.71 -8.06 -40.84
CA ARG A 96 -25.24 -8.21 -40.84
C ARG A 96 -24.58 -7.22 -39.88
N PHE A 97 -25.01 -5.96 -39.87
CA PHE A 97 -24.48 -4.95 -38.93
C PHE A 97 -24.79 -5.30 -37.49
N HIS A 98 -26.01 -5.77 -37.17
CA HIS A 98 -26.32 -6.23 -35.81
C HIS A 98 -25.48 -7.43 -35.36
N LYS A 99 -25.12 -8.34 -36.28
CA LYS A 99 -24.17 -9.43 -35.96
C LYS A 99 -22.76 -8.91 -35.70
N ILE A 100 -22.30 -7.93 -36.50
CA ILE A 100 -21.00 -7.28 -36.28
C ILE A 100 -20.98 -6.56 -34.93
N GLU A 101 -22.05 -5.81 -34.61
CA GLU A 101 -22.22 -5.12 -33.34
C GLU A 101 -22.19 -6.11 -32.17
N ALA A 102 -22.95 -7.21 -32.26
CA ALA A 102 -22.95 -8.26 -31.25
C ALA A 102 -21.57 -8.93 -31.08
N ASP A 103 -20.84 -9.16 -32.19
CA ASP A 103 -19.48 -9.70 -32.15
C ASP A 103 -18.51 -8.71 -31.48
N LEU A 104 -18.60 -7.41 -31.77
CA LEU A 104 -17.77 -6.37 -31.16
C LEU A 104 -18.06 -6.22 -29.66
N ASP A 105 -19.32 -6.26 -29.26
CA ASP A 105 -19.73 -6.25 -27.84
C ASP A 105 -19.21 -7.48 -27.10
N ALA A 106 -19.27 -8.66 -27.73
CA ALA A 106 -18.74 -9.89 -27.16
C ALA A 106 -17.21 -9.84 -27.00
N LEU A 107 -16.48 -9.33 -28.01
CA LEU A 107 -15.04 -9.05 -27.91
C LEU A 107 -14.73 -8.07 -26.77
N GLY A 108 -15.52 -7.00 -26.65
CA GLY A 108 -15.37 -6.01 -25.58
C GLY A 108 -15.49 -6.63 -24.19
N ARG A 109 -16.49 -7.49 -23.98
CA ARG A 109 -16.66 -8.24 -22.72
C ARG A 109 -15.51 -9.20 -22.45
N ASP A 110 -15.06 -9.95 -23.44
CA ASP A 110 -13.94 -10.89 -23.31
C ASP A 110 -12.62 -10.17 -22.96
N VAL A 111 -12.36 -9.02 -23.58
CA VAL A 111 -11.19 -8.19 -23.27
C VAL A 111 -11.27 -7.63 -21.84
N ALA A 112 -12.43 -7.10 -21.44
CA ALA A 112 -12.64 -6.61 -20.08
C ALA A 112 -12.40 -7.71 -19.03
N HIS A 113 -12.96 -8.91 -19.25
CA HIS A 113 -12.76 -10.08 -18.41
C HIS A 113 -11.29 -10.51 -18.35
N SER A 114 -10.58 -10.46 -19.48
CA SER A 114 -9.14 -10.74 -19.53
C SER A 114 -8.32 -9.77 -18.67
N TYR A 115 -8.67 -8.49 -18.65
CA TYR A 115 -8.01 -7.49 -17.79
C TYR A 115 -8.29 -7.73 -16.31
N GLU A 116 -9.53 -8.11 -15.95
CA GLU A 116 -9.89 -8.50 -14.58
C GLU A 116 -9.07 -9.72 -14.13
N CYS A 117 -8.96 -10.74 -14.97
CA CYS A 117 -8.13 -11.91 -14.73
C CYS A 117 -6.65 -11.56 -14.53
N MET A 118 -6.08 -10.67 -15.35
CA MET A 118 -4.71 -10.20 -15.16
C MET A 118 -4.53 -9.41 -13.86
N ALA A 119 -5.51 -8.59 -13.47
CA ALA A 119 -5.48 -7.87 -12.19
C ALA A 119 -5.49 -8.85 -11.01
N ASN A 120 -6.35 -9.87 -11.06
CA ASN A 120 -6.42 -10.93 -10.06
C ASN A 120 -5.11 -11.73 -9.96
N MET A 121 -4.51 -12.08 -11.10
CA MET A 121 -3.20 -12.76 -11.14
C MET A 121 -2.09 -11.89 -10.51
N ARG A 122 -2.06 -10.59 -10.83
CA ARG A 122 -1.10 -9.65 -10.21
C ARG A 122 -1.29 -9.55 -8.69
N GLY A 123 -2.54 -9.50 -8.23
CA GLY A 123 -2.87 -9.51 -6.81
C GLY A 123 -2.42 -10.79 -6.10
N ALA A 124 -2.67 -11.95 -6.70
CA ALA A 124 -2.22 -13.24 -6.16
C ALA A 124 -0.69 -13.34 -6.13
N MET A 125 0.00 -12.90 -7.17
CA MET A 125 1.47 -12.89 -7.22
C MET A 125 2.07 -11.95 -6.16
N ALA A 126 1.48 -10.78 -5.93
CA ALA A 126 1.90 -9.89 -4.86
C ALA A 126 1.78 -10.54 -3.47
N LYS A 127 0.69 -11.30 -3.21
CA LYS A 127 0.54 -12.06 -1.97
C LYS A 127 1.61 -13.14 -1.80
N LEU A 128 1.98 -13.86 -2.85
CA LEU A 128 3.05 -14.86 -2.80
C LEU A 128 4.42 -14.23 -2.51
N LEU A 129 4.72 -13.09 -3.13
CA LEU A 129 5.96 -12.35 -2.87
C LEU A 129 6.02 -11.87 -1.42
N GLU A 130 4.88 -11.45 -0.86
CA GLU A 130 4.77 -11.09 0.55
C GLU A 130 5.00 -12.30 1.46
N GLU A 131 4.45 -13.48 1.14
CA GLU A 131 4.72 -14.72 1.88
C GLU A 131 6.21 -15.08 1.88
N ILE A 132 6.87 -14.99 0.72
CA ILE A 132 8.32 -15.22 0.60
C ILE A 132 9.08 -14.21 1.46
N ARG A 133 8.73 -12.92 1.38
CA ARG A 133 9.38 -11.85 2.14
C ARG A 133 9.28 -12.08 3.64
N VAL A 134 8.09 -12.45 4.14
CA VAL A 134 7.88 -12.75 5.56
C VAL A 134 8.74 -13.92 6.02
N GLU A 135 8.81 -15.01 5.23
CA GLU A 135 9.65 -16.15 5.62
C GLU A 135 11.15 -15.81 5.55
N LEU A 136 11.59 -15.06 4.54
CA LEU A 136 12.99 -14.60 4.45
C LEU A 136 13.39 -13.71 5.62
N ASN A 137 12.53 -12.77 6.03
CA ASN A 137 12.78 -11.94 7.21
C ASN A 137 12.84 -12.78 8.49
N ARG A 138 11.94 -13.77 8.63
CA ARG A 138 12.00 -14.74 9.73
C ARG A 138 13.32 -15.50 9.75
N LEU A 139 13.87 -15.85 8.59
CA LEU A 139 15.18 -16.50 8.49
C LEU A 139 16.33 -15.53 8.81
N SER A 140 16.29 -14.29 8.34
CA SER A 140 17.31 -13.27 8.61
C SER A 140 17.44 -12.99 10.11
N ASP A 141 16.32 -12.90 10.83
CA ASP A 141 16.29 -12.72 12.29
C ASP A 141 16.96 -13.87 13.06
N ILE A 142 17.08 -15.05 12.44
CA ILE A 142 17.73 -16.24 13.02
C ILE A 142 19.23 -16.24 12.73
N VAL A 143 19.67 -15.65 11.61
CA VAL A 143 21.08 -15.64 11.19
C VAL A 143 21.87 -14.50 11.84
N ASP A 144 21.24 -13.35 12.11
CA ASP A 144 21.93 -12.14 12.62
C ASP A 144 22.09 -12.05 14.16
N LYS A 145 21.79 -13.12 14.91
CA LYS A 145 22.00 -13.13 16.38
C LYS A 145 22.84 -14.34 16.81
N PRO A 146 24.17 -14.20 16.93
CA PRO A 146 25.03 -15.27 17.42
C PRO A 146 24.92 -15.50 18.93
N ASP A 147 24.31 -14.58 19.70
CA ASP A 147 24.25 -14.69 21.16
C ASP A 147 22.88 -14.29 21.71
N VAL A 148 22.46 -15.03 22.76
CA VAL A 148 21.33 -14.81 23.70
C VAL A 148 20.04 -15.64 23.47
N VAL A 149 20.05 -16.87 24.02
CA VAL A 149 19.09 -17.50 24.97
C VAL A 149 17.55 -17.33 24.80
N ARG A 150 16.91 -18.46 24.42
CA ARG A 150 15.56 -19.04 24.82
C ARG A 150 14.27 -18.34 24.34
N PRO A 151 13.05 -18.92 24.49
CA PRO A 151 12.58 -20.31 24.69
C PRO A 151 11.62 -20.79 23.55
N THR A 152 11.16 -22.04 23.64
CA THR A 152 10.26 -22.74 22.69
C THR A 152 8.93 -22.01 22.46
N ILE A 153 8.60 -21.72 21.19
CA ILE A 153 7.23 -21.37 20.77
C ILE A 153 6.52 -22.69 20.40
N PRO A 154 5.30 -22.97 20.91
CA PRO A 154 4.49 -24.10 20.45
C PRO A 154 4.27 -24.04 18.92
N PRO A 155 3.99 -25.16 18.25
CA PRO A 155 3.81 -25.17 16.80
C PRO A 155 2.75 -24.15 16.38
N LEU A 156 3.10 -23.31 15.39
CA LEU A 156 2.20 -22.34 14.78
C LEU A 156 0.89 -23.03 14.41
N VAL A 157 -0.17 -22.60 15.09
CA VAL A 157 -1.56 -22.89 14.81
C VAL A 157 -1.79 -22.65 13.32
N LYS A 158 -2.36 -23.67 12.65
CA LYS A 158 -2.93 -23.53 11.30
C LYS A 158 -3.97 -22.42 11.38
N ASN A 159 -3.82 -21.44 10.48
CA ASN A 159 -4.61 -20.21 10.38
C ASN A 159 -4.17 -19.14 11.38
N VAL A 160 -3.75 -17.99 10.87
CA VAL A 160 -3.91 -16.72 11.58
C VAL A 160 -5.00 -15.98 10.79
N PRO A 161 -6.28 -16.23 11.10
CA PRO A 161 -7.33 -15.28 10.76
C PRO A 161 -7.09 -14.02 11.61
N ASP A 162 -7.38 -12.86 11.01
CA ASP A 162 -7.50 -11.55 11.67
C ASP A 162 -6.27 -11.07 12.45
N LEU A 163 -5.26 -10.61 11.70
CA LEU A 163 -4.23 -9.70 12.21
C LEU A 163 -4.85 -8.30 12.37
N GLN A 164 -5.31 -7.97 13.57
CA GLN A 164 -5.78 -6.62 13.86
C GLN A 164 -4.60 -5.77 14.34
N PHE A 165 -4.20 -4.77 13.57
CA PHE A 165 -3.17 -3.83 14.01
C PHE A 165 -3.63 -3.05 15.24
N LEU A 166 -2.88 -3.11 16.33
CA LEU A 166 -3.21 -2.46 17.60
C LEU A 166 -2.51 -1.12 17.79
N GLY A 167 -1.37 -0.89 17.14
CA GLY A 167 -0.55 0.26 17.49
C GLY A 167 0.92 0.12 17.13
N GLY A 168 1.64 1.23 17.25
CA GLY A 168 3.09 1.29 17.34
C GLY A 168 3.49 1.91 18.68
N THR A 169 4.41 1.30 19.40
CA THR A 169 4.93 1.80 20.68
C THR A 169 6.44 1.66 20.75
N LYS A 170 7.05 2.15 21.84
CA LYS A 170 8.46 1.87 22.14
C LYS A 170 8.57 0.75 23.16
N LEU A 171 9.31 -0.30 22.82
CA LEU A 171 9.70 -1.35 23.75
C LEU A 171 11.22 -1.35 23.87
N PHE A 172 11.73 -1.10 25.09
CA PHE A 172 13.16 -0.92 25.36
C PHE A 172 13.84 0.16 24.50
N GLY A 173 13.13 1.26 24.22
CA GLY A 173 13.64 2.37 23.41
C GLY A 173 13.66 2.11 21.90
N LYS A 174 13.21 0.93 21.44
CA LYS A 174 13.07 0.60 20.02
C LYS A 174 11.60 0.67 19.61
N ASP A 175 11.34 1.20 18.42
CA ASP A 175 9.99 1.26 17.87
C ASP A 175 9.53 -0.16 17.50
N VAL A 176 8.33 -0.51 17.95
CA VAL A 176 7.68 -1.80 17.71
C VAL A 176 6.23 -1.62 17.29
N MET A 177 5.73 -2.50 16.44
CA MET A 177 4.33 -2.61 16.04
C MET A 177 3.66 -3.72 16.84
N MET A 178 2.45 -3.46 17.31
CA MET A 178 1.63 -4.38 18.09
C MET A 178 0.46 -4.83 17.23
N TRP A 179 0.21 -6.14 17.24
CA TRP A 179 -0.87 -6.77 16.49
C TRP A 179 -1.65 -7.67 17.45
N ASN A 180 -2.97 -7.61 17.38
CA ASN A 180 -3.83 -8.59 18.01
C ASN A 180 -3.96 -9.77 17.06
N THR A 181 -3.81 -10.96 17.61
CA THR A 181 -4.03 -12.21 16.89
C THR A 181 -4.96 -13.07 17.74
N GLU A 182 -5.57 -14.10 17.16
CA GLU A 182 -6.35 -15.07 17.94
C GLU A 182 -5.56 -15.71 19.11
N ASN A 183 -4.22 -15.75 19.00
CA ASN A 183 -3.32 -16.32 20.01
C ASN A 183 -2.76 -15.27 20.99
N GLY A 184 -3.29 -14.04 20.96
CA GLY A 184 -2.85 -12.93 21.79
C GLY A 184 -2.03 -11.88 21.03
N MET A 185 -1.32 -11.06 21.80
CA MET A 185 -0.65 -9.88 21.28
C MET A 185 0.73 -10.23 20.71
N MET A 186 0.94 -9.92 19.43
CA MET A 186 2.21 -10.06 18.74
C MET A 186 2.91 -8.70 18.66
N VAL A 187 4.18 -8.66 19.06
CA VAL A 187 5.03 -7.47 18.99
C VAL A 187 6.11 -7.70 17.95
N LEU A 188 6.12 -6.90 16.90
CA LEU A 188 7.09 -6.94 15.81
C LEU A 188 7.94 -5.68 15.84
N PRO A 189 9.24 -5.72 15.48
CA PRO A 189 10.02 -4.51 15.26
C PRO A 189 9.30 -3.59 14.26
N ALA A 190 9.24 -2.29 14.55
CA ALA A 190 8.73 -1.33 13.59
C ALA A 190 9.80 -1.17 12.50
N VAL A 191 9.57 -1.82 11.37
CA VAL A 191 10.47 -1.72 10.22
C VAL A 191 10.08 -0.45 9.49
N LYS A 192 10.94 0.58 9.55
CA LYS A 192 10.68 1.89 8.95
C LYS A 192 10.39 1.82 7.44
N ASP A 193 10.81 0.73 6.80
CA ASP A 193 10.68 0.51 5.35
C ASP A 193 9.45 -0.31 4.93
N LEU A 194 8.68 -0.88 5.87
CA LEU A 194 7.62 -1.85 5.55
C LEU A 194 6.39 -1.24 4.84
N ALA A 195 6.21 0.08 4.92
CA ALA A 195 5.07 0.78 4.33
C ALA A 195 5.44 1.87 3.32
N GLY A 196 6.73 2.18 3.16
CA GLY A 196 7.16 3.45 2.60
C GLY A 196 6.68 4.64 3.45
N ASP A 197 7.27 5.80 3.24
CA ASP A 197 6.64 7.05 3.68
C ASP A 197 5.29 7.13 2.92
N PRO A 198 4.13 7.15 3.58
CA PRO A 198 2.85 7.21 2.89
C PRO A 198 2.75 8.47 2.02
N LEU A 199 3.49 9.54 2.33
CA LEU A 199 3.57 10.74 1.50
C LEU A 199 4.42 10.55 0.24
N LYS A 200 5.06 9.40 0.10
CA LYS A 200 5.74 8.91 -1.10
C LYS A 200 4.98 7.77 -1.78
N ASP A 201 3.85 7.32 -1.24
CA ASP A 201 3.00 6.33 -1.90
C ASP A 201 2.34 7.00 -3.12
N PRO A 202 2.57 6.49 -4.35
CA PRO A 202 1.99 7.07 -5.57
C PRO A 202 0.47 7.23 -5.54
N ARG A 203 -0.23 6.47 -4.68
CA ARG A 203 -1.68 6.51 -4.52
C ARG A 203 -2.19 7.75 -3.79
N VAL A 204 -1.33 8.46 -3.05
CA VAL A 204 -1.72 9.62 -2.23
C VAL A 204 -0.84 10.86 -2.41
N THR A 205 -0.17 10.92 -3.54
CA THR A 205 0.70 12.04 -3.92
C THR A 205 -0.02 13.09 -4.77
N LYS A 206 -1.20 12.78 -5.33
CA LYS A 206 -1.86 13.64 -6.32
C LYS A 206 -2.23 14.99 -5.74
N ALA A 207 -2.74 15.05 -4.50
CA ALA A 207 -3.03 16.34 -3.85
C ALA A 207 -1.76 17.20 -3.66
N GLY A 208 -0.64 16.57 -3.27
CA GLY A 208 0.68 17.21 -3.18
C GLY A 208 1.16 17.76 -4.52
N ASP A 209 1.11 16.94 -5.57
CA ASP A 209 1.52 17.33 -6.91
C ASP A 209 0.63 18.39 -7.53
N LEU A 210 -0.67 18.33 -7.27
CA LEU A 210 -1.61 19.34 -7.76
C LEU A 210 -1.37 20.68 -7.08
N THR A 211 -1.12 20.66 -5.76
CA THR A 211 -0.70 21.86 -5.00
C THR A 211 0.59 22.45 -5.55
N ARG A 212 1.58 21.59 -5.88
CA ARG A 212 2.83 22.02 -6.54
C ARG A 212 2.56 22.69 -7.88
N VAL A 213 1.80 22.04 -8.76
CA VAL A 213 1.47 22.58 -10.09
C VAL A 213 0.77 23.94 -9.96
N PHE A 214 -0.23 24.06 -9.10
CA PHE A 214 -0.95 25.32 -8.92
C PHE A 214 -0.08 26.42 -8.29
N THR A 215 0.87 26.06 -7.43
CA THR A 215 1.80 27.03 -6.83
C THR A 215 2.84 27.54 -7.82
N LEU A 216 3.29 26.69 -8.74
CA LEU A 216 4.36 27.02 -9.69
C LEU A 216 3.87 27.62 -11.01
N ASN A 217 2.58 27.47 -11.33
CA ASN A 217 2.00 27.95 -12.59
C ASN A 217 1.01 29.09 -12.35
N ASP A 218 1.51 30.32 -12.36
CA ASP A 218 0.69 31.53 -12.17
C ASP A 218 -0.47 31.62 -13.17
N ALA A 219 -0.27 31.14 -14.40
CA ALA A 219 -1.32 31.11 -15.43
C ALA A 219 -2.58 30.34 -14.99
N ILE A 220 -2.41 29.22 -14.26
CA ILE A 220 -3.54 28.43 -13.74
C ILE A 220 -4.27 29.24 -12.66
N ARG A 221 -3.53 29.82 -11.70
CA ARG A 221 -4.12 30.61 -10.61
C ARG A 221 -4.86 31.83 -11.15
N THR A 222 -4.28 32.54 -12.11
CA THR A 222 -4.91 33.71 -12.74
C THR A 222 -6.15 33.32 -13.53
N ASN A 223 -6.15 32.18 -14.24
CA ASN A 223 -7.31 31.75 -15.02
C ASN A 223 -8.55 31.46 -14.15
N PHE A 224 -8.31 30.89 -12.96
CA PHE A 224 -9.35 30.47 -12.03
C PHE A 224 -9.51 31.41 -10.82
N ALA A 225 -8.90 32.61 -10.86
CA ALA A 225 -9.00 33.56 -9.76
C ALA A 225 -10.45 34.03 -9.57
N ASN A 226 -10.95 33.93 -8.33
CA ASN A 226 -12.27 34.42 -7.91
C ASN A 226 -13.47 33.85 -8.68
N ARG A 227 -13.37 32.62 -9.20
CA ARG A 227 -14.47 31.93 -9.88
C ARG A 227 -14.49 30.45 -9.58
N GLU A 228 -15.65 29.83 -9.85
CA GLU A 228 -15.83 28.38 -9.82
C GLU A 228 -14.87 27.71 -10.82
N VAL A 229 -14.32 26.58 -10.39
CA VAL A 229 -13.46 25.69 -11.17
C VAL A 229 -14.24 24.43 -11.47
N THR A 230 -14.37 24.07 -12.74
CA THR A 230 -14.88 22.74 -13.12
C THR A 230 -13.71 21.83 -13.45
N ARG A 231 -13.84 20.54 -13.11
CA ARG A 231 -12.83 19.52 -13.47
C ARG A 231 -12.53 19.57 -14.97
N ASP A 232 -13.59 19.59 -15.78
CA ASP A 232 -13.45 19.47 -17.23
C ASP A 232 -12.80 20.72 -17.84
N GLU A 233 -13.12 21.93 -17.36
CA GLU A 233 -12.43 23.16 -17.79
C GLU A 233 -10.94 23.15 -17.43
N LEU A 234 -10.59 22.65 -16.24
CA LEU A 234 -9.20 22.51 -15.82
C LEU A 234 -8.45 21.53 -16.72
N VAL A 235 -9.06 20.38 -17.05
CA VAL A 235 -8.48 19.36 -17.93
C VAL A 235 -8.37 19.84 -19.38
N ASP A 236 -9.35 20.58 -19.88
CA ASP A 236 -9.36 21.08 -21.25
C ASP A 236 -8.28 22.14 -21.47
N LYS A 237 -8.09 23.05 -20.51
CA LYS A 237 -7.11 24.15 -20.61
C LYS A 237 -5.70 23.75 -20.19
N PHE A 238 -5.57 22.95 -19.14
CA PHE A 238 -4.29 22.69 -18.47
C PHE A 238 -4.00 21.19 -18.31
N GLY A 239 -4.82 20.30 -18.88
CA GLY A 239 -4.67 18.86 -18.69
C GLY A 239 -3.38 18.27 -19.24
N THR A 240 -2.64 18.97 -20.10
CA THR A 240 -1.33 18.54 -20.63
C THR A 240 -0.14 19.09 -19.83
N VAL A 241 -0.38 19.94 -18.82
CA VAL A 241 0.68 20.47 -17.96
C VAL A 241 1.27 19.31 -17.15
N ALA A 242 2.56 19.06 -17.36
CA ALA A 242 3.28 17.99 -16.69
C ALA A 242 3.73 18.40 -15.27
N THR A 243 3.72 17.43 -14.37
CA THR A 243 4.29 17.49 -13.03
C THR A 243 5.78 17.12 -13.09
N GLY A 244 6.50 17.31 -11.98
CA GLY A 244 7.92 16.97 -11.89
C GLY A 244 8.25 15.48 -12.08
N ASP A 245 7.26 14.60 -11.96
CA ASP A 245 7.36 13.15 -12.14
C ASP A 245 6.74 12.64 -13.45
N GLY A 246 6.38 13.54 -14.37
CA GLY A 246 5.90 13.19 -15.71
C GLY A 246 4.42 12.84 -15.83
N ARG A 247 3.67 12.83 -14.72
CA ARG A 247 2.20 12.82 -14.76
C ARG A 247 1.67 14.16 -15.27
N THR A 248 0.42 14.20 -15.69
CA THR A 248 -0.25 15.41 -16.14
C THR A 248 -1.32 15.86 -15.16
N VAL A 249 -1.75 17.13 -15.24
CA VAL A 249 -2.89 17.63 -14.46
C VAL A 249 -4.13 16.73 -14.67
N ARG A 250 -4.33 16.20 -15.87
CA ARG A 250 -5.41 15.25 -16.18
C ARG A 250 -5.33 14.00 -15.31
N ASP A 251 -4.15 13.42 -15.15
CA ASP A 251 -3.93 12.21 -14.34
C ASP A 251 -4.15 12.47 -12.84
N LEU A 252 -3.80 13.68 -12.38
CA LEU A 252 -3.96 14.09 -10.99
C LEU A 252 -5.43 14.27 -10.59
N VAL A 253 -6.27 14.77 -11.50
CA VAL A 253 -7.69 15.04 -11.23
C VAL A 253 -8.63 13.93 -11.71
N GLU A 254 -8.08 12.82 -12.22
CA GLU A 254 -8.87 11.68 -12.71
C GLU A 254 -9.76 11.07 -11.63
N ILE A 255 -9.35 11.16 -10.35
CA ILE A 255 -10.12 10.65 -9.20
C ILE A 255 -11.41 11.44 -8.94
N LEU A 256 -11.52 12.64 -9.52
CA LEU A 256 -12.70 13.50 -9.38
C LEU A 256 -13.79 13.11 -10.39
N PRO A 257 -15.08 13.21 -10.03
CA PRO A 257 -16.18 12.94 -10.96
C PRO A 257 -16.18 13.92 -12.14
N THR A 258 -16.56 13.44 -13.33
CA THR A 258 -16.80 14.29 -14.49
C THR A 258 -17.88 15.34 -14.19
N GLY A 259 -17.70 16.57 -14.65
CA GLY A 259 -18.62 17.68 -14.37
C GLY A 259 -18.59 18.23 -12.94
N ALA A 260 -17.70 17.75 -12.06
CA ALA A 260 -17.57 18.27 -10.70
C ALA A 260 -17.15 19.76 -10.69
N LYS A 261 -17.69 20.50 -9.71
CA LYS A 261 -17.58 21.95 -9.57
C LYS A 261 -17.06 22.32 -8.19
N TYR A 262 -16.12 23.26 -8.14
CA TYR A 262 -15.43 23.65 -6.93
C TYR A 262 -15.38 25.17 -6.81
N ALA A 263 -15.61 25.69 -5.61
CA ALA A 263 -15.59 27.14 -5.38
C ALA A 263 -14.22 27.77 -5.66
N THR A 264 -13.13 27.02 -5.46
CA THR A 264 -11.74 27.45 -5.65
C THR A 264 -10.85 26.29 -6.09
N LEU A 265 -9.65 26.59 -6.57
CA LEU A 265 -8.60 25.58 -6.81
C LEU A 265 -8.24 24.81 -5.52
N ASP A 266 -8.25 25.48 -4.37
CA ASP A 266 -7.99 24.83 -3.08
C ASP A 266 -9.07 23.83 -2.69
N ALA A 267 -10.34 24.14 -2.96
CA ALA A 267 -11.44 23.21 -2.74
C ALA A 267 -11.35 21.97 -3.64
N LEU A 268 -10.88 22.14 -4.88
CA LEU A 268 -10.63 21.02 -5.80
C LEU A 268 -9.50 20.13 -5.26
N VAL A 269 -8.37 20.72 -4.83
CA VAL A 269 -7.27 19.97 -4.21
C VAL A 269 -7.74 19.25 -2.95
N ASP A 270 -8.62 19.86 -2.15
CA ASP A 270 -9.15 19.24 -0.94
C ASP A 270 -10.03 18.01 -1.23
N ASP A 271 -10.85 18.02 -2.30
CA ASP A 271 -11.62 16.84 -2.73
C ASP A 271 -10.72 15.73 -3.29
N VAL A 272 -9.64 16.08 -4.02
CA VAL A 272 -8.61 15.10 -4.40
C VAL A 272 -8.02 14.46 -3.15
N ALA A 273 -7.61 15.28 -2.17
CA ALA A 273 -7.03 14.81 -0.91
C ALA A 273 -7.99 13.94 -0.10
N GLU A 274 -9.27 14.28 -0.06
CA GLU A 274 -10.32 13.49 0.62
C GLU A 274 -10.49 12.12 -0.02
N ARG A 275 -10.49 12.05 -1.36
CA ARG A 275 -10.63 10.79 -2.10
C ARG A 275 -9.37 9.92 -1.98
N GLU A 276 -8.18 10.52 -2.01
CA GLU A 276 -6.93 9.82 -1.71
C GLU A 276 -6.93 9.25 -0.28
N ALA A 277 -7.40 10.03 0.69
CA ALA A 277 -7.57 9.57 2.06
C ALA A 277 -8.61 8.44 2.16
N ALA A 278 -9.68 8.47 1.36
CA ALA A 278 -10.65 7.38 1.29
C ALA A 278 -10.02 6.07 0.77
N VAL A 279 -9.15 6.15 -0.25
CA VAL A 279 -8.40 5.00 -0.76
C VAL A 279 -7.46 4.41 0.31
N LEU A 280 -6.82 5.26 1.12
CA LEU A 280 -6.02 4.78 2.24
C LEU A 280 -6.89 4.10 3.31
N ARG A 281 -8.01 4.72 3.68
CA ARG A 281 -8.96 4.18 4.68
C ARG A 281 -9.50 2.80 4.32
N THR A 282 -9.72 2.53 3.04
CA THR A 282 -10.17 1.20 2.56
C THR A 282 -9.05 0.19 2.44
N SER A 283 -7.79 0.60 2.60
CA SER A 283 -6.67 -0.32 2.74
C SER A 283 -6.47 -0.68 4.22
N ASP A 284 -6.23 -1.96 4.51
CA ASP A 284 -5.86 -2.47 5.85
C ASP A 284 -4.55 -1.85 6.41
N LEU A 285 -3.91 -0.97 5.62
CA LEU A 285 -2.65 -0.32 5.90
C LEU A 285 -2.80 1.08 6.51
N THR A 286 -4.02 1.59 6.77
CA THR A 286 -4.20 2.95 7.33
C THR A 286 -3.40 3.17 8.62
N GLY A 287 -3.47 2.23 9.56
CA GLY A 287 -2.72 2.31 10.82
C GLY A 287 -1.21 2.26 10.61
N VAL A 288 -0.76 1.49 9.61
CA VAL A 288 0.66 1.38 9.24
C VAL A 288 1.14 2.66 8.55
N ALA A 289 0.35 3.23 7.66
CA ALA A 289 0.61 4.51 7.01
C ALA A 289 0.73 5.64 8.05
N LEU A 290 -0.20 5.73 9.00
CA LEU A 290 -0.11 6.72 10.08
C LEU A 290 1.13 6.51 10.96
N ALA A 291 1.48 5.25 11.28
CA ALA A 291 2.69 4.95 12.03
C ALA A 291 3.96 5.35 11.27
N ALA A 292 4.00 5.15 9.96
CA ALA A 292 5.13 5.53 9.10
C ALA A 292 5.25 7.06 8.95
N ALA A 293 4.14 7.79 8.80
CA ALA A 293 4.16 9.25 8.70
C ALA A 293 4.60 9.93 10.02
N PHE A 294 4.19 9.38 11.16
CA PHE A 294 4.31 10.04 12.47
C PHE A 294 5.30 9.40 13.45
N GLY A 295 6.01 8.35 13.00
CA GLY A 295 6.93 7.54 13.79
C GLY A 295 6.27 6.70 14.90
N THR A 296 4.97 6.89 15.15
CA THR A 296 4.16 6.10 16.10
C THR A 296 2.71 6.13 15.64
N THR A 297 1.89 5.21 16.14
CA THR A 297 0.45 5.29 15.88
C THR A 297 -0.17 6.49 16.58
N THR A 298 -0.92 7.27 15.81
CA THR A 298 -1.78 8.33 16.30
C THR A 298 -3.18 7.75 16.49
N THR A 299 -3.57 7.46 17.73
CA THR A 299 -4.96 7.12 18.06
C THR A 299 -5.71 8.43 18.31
N GLY A 300 -6.41 8.94 17.30
CA GLY A 300 -7.16 10.20 17.42
C GLY A 300 -7.10 11.05 16.17
N ASP A 301 -7.67 12.26 16.25
CA ASP A 301 -7.75 13.21 15.14
C ASP A 301 -6.35 13.55 14.59
N VAL A 302 -6.05 13.05 13.39
CA VAL A 302 -4.77 13.28 12.68
C VAL A 302 -4.55 14.78 12.45
N SER A 303 -5.62 15.56 12.33
CA SER A 303 -5.55 17.01 12.16
C SER A 303 -4.87 17.71 13.34
N ALA A 304 -5.03 17.18 14.56
CA ALA A 304 -4.46 17.73 15.78
C ALA A 304 -3.01 17.27 16.04
N VAL A 305 -2.46 16.39 15.20
CA VAL A 305 -1.11 15.86 15.38
C VAL A 305 -0.09 17.00 15.18
N PRO A 306 0.93 17.12 16.06
CA PRO A 306 1.96 18.14 15.92
C PRO A 306 2.80 17.95 14.64
N VAL A 307 3.15 19.04 13.95
CA VAL A 307 3.95 19.00 12.71
C VAL A 307 5.33 18.41 12.94
N GLU A 308 5.87 18.51 14.16
CA GLU A 308 7.15 17.96 14.59
C GLU A 308 7.20 16.43 14.50
N ARG A 309 6.03 15.79 14.41
CA ARG A 309 5.92 14.34 14.25
C ARG A 309 5.97 13.90 12.80
N LEU A 310 5.77 14.80 11.83
CA LEU A 310 5.69 14.46 10.41
C LEU A 310 7.09 14.14 9.85
N GLU A 311 7.52 12.87 9.85
CA GLU A 311 8.91 12.49 9.53
C GLU A 311 9.32 12.74 8.08
N SER A 312 8.35 12.89 7.17
CA SER A 312 8.59 13.26 5.77
C SER A 312 9.11 14.70 5.59
N VAL A 313 8.95 15.54 6.61
CA VAL A 313 9.43 16.93 6.62
C VAL A 313 10.76 17.00 7.38
N PRO A 314 11.82 17.62 6.81
CA PRO A 314 13.11 17.75 7.48
C PRO A 314 12.99 18.38 8.88
N ALA A 315 13.77 17.89 9.85
CA ALA A 315 13.68 18.34 11.24
C ALA A 315 13.83 19.87 11.43
N SER A 316 14.72 20.51 10.66
CA SER A 316 14.90 21.97 10.67
C SER A 316 13.65 22.72 10.21
N VAL A 317 12.98 22.20 9.17
CA VAL A 317 11.72 22.75 8.65
C VAL A 317 10.61 22.59 9.70
N ARG A 318 10.47 21.42 10.31
CA ARG A 318 9.45 21.19 11.34
C ARG A 318 9.57 22.15 12.52
N ALA A 319 10.80 22.37 13.00
CA ALA A 319 11.08 23.31 14.08
C ALA A 319 10.72 24.75 13.69
N ALA A 320 11.03 25.16 12.46
CA ALA A 320 10.70 26.50 11.96
C ALA A 320 9.18 26.68 11.77
N LEU A 321 8.48 25.67 11.22
CA LEU A 321 7.01 25.67 11.09
C LEU A 321 6.34 25.83 12.45
N SER A 322 6.74 25.03 13.44
CA SER A 322 6.22 25.11 14.80
C SER A 322 6.45 26.50 15.42
N THR A 323 7.67 27.02 15.31
CA THR A 323 8.03 28.37 15.81
C THR A 323 7.20 29.48 15.14
N SER A 324 6.80 29.28 13.89
CA SER A 324 5.95 30.21 13.14
C SER A 324 4.45 30.10 13.41
N GLY A 325 4.04 29.22 14.34
CA GLY A 325 2.63 29.00 14.68
C GLY A 325 1.92 27.98 13.81
N ILE A 326 2.63 27.29 12.91
CA ILE A 326 2.12 26.14 12.15
C ILE A 326 2.49 24.88 12.94
N SER A 327 1.80 24.67 14.06
CA SER A 327 2.15 23.60 15.01
C SER A 327 1.44 22.28 14.75
N THR A 328 0.36 22.25 13.95
CA THR A 328 -0.42 21.02 13.69
C THR A 328 -0.57 20.70 12.20
N ILE A 329 -0.94 19.45 11.89
CA ILE A 329 -1.29 19.03 10.52
C ILE A 329 -2.45 19.87 9.95
N ALA A 330 -3.44 20.22 10.76
CA ALA A 330 -4.54 21.11 10.33
C ALA A 330 -4.04 22.50 9.92
N ASN A 331 -3.12 23.09 10.70
CA ASN A 331 -2.51 24.37 10.37
C ASN A 331 -1.71 24.28 9.06
N LEU A 332 -0.92 23.21 8.89
CA LEU A 332 -0.12 23.00 7.68
C LEU A 332 -1.00 22.80 6.44
N ALA A 333 -2.05 21.98 6.53
CA ALA A 333 -2.99 21.71 5.44
C ALA A 333 -3.74 22.96 4.93
N SER A 334 -3.93 23.95 5.82
CA SER A 334 -4.71 25.16 5.56
C SER A 334 -3.83 26.37 5.23
N ALA A 335 -2.51 26.23 5.33
CA ALA A 335 -1.57 27.32 5.11
C ALA A 335 -1.31 27.55 3.61
N ASP A 336 -0.97 28.79 3.27
CA ASP A 336 -0.52 29.16 1.93
C ASP A 336 0.96 28.75 1.74
N PRO A 337 1.29 27.89 0.75
CA PRO A 337 2.66 27.48 0.49
C PRO A 337 3.63 28.65 0.29
N ALA A 338 3.18 29.76 -0.30
CA ALA A 338 4.02 30.93 -0.53
C ALA A 338 4.43 31.58 0.80
N LYS A 339 3.46 31.77 1.72
CA LYS A 339 3.70 32.35 3.05
C LYS A 339 4.59 31.45 3.92
N ILE A 340 4.43 30.13 3.81
CA ILE A 340 5.31 29.17 4.49
C ILE A 340 6.74 29.31 3.96
N SER A 341 6.93 29.32 2.64
CA SER A 341 8.26 29.45 2.02
C SER A 341 8.97 30.72 2.48
N GLU A 342 8.29 31.86 2.49
CA GLU A 342 8.86 33.13 2.99
C GLU A 342 9.22 33.08 4.48
N THR A 343 8.43 32.34 5.27
CA THR A 343 8.64 32.20 6.71
C THR A 343 9.84 31.30 7.01
N LEU A 344 10.00 30.21 6.25
CA LEU A 344 11.17 29.33 6.33
C LEU A 344 12.45 30.06 5.90
N GLU A 345 12.39 30.85 4.82
CA GLU A 345 13.50 31.68 4.36
C GLU A 345 13.92 32.71 5.43
N ARG A 346 12.96 33.41 6.06
CA ARG A 346 13.22 34.32 7.18
C ARG A 346 13.83 33.62 8.39
N ALA A 347 13.53 32.34 8.59
CA ALA A 347 14.10 31.51 9.65
C ALA A 347 15.48 30.90 9.27
N GLY A 348 16.01 31.20 8.09
CA GLY A 348 17.28 30.66 7.60
C GLY A 348 17.21 29.17 7.20
N VAL A 349 16.01 28.65 6.95
CA VAL A 349 15.79 27.26 6.55
C VAL A 349 15.58 27.19 5.04
N SER A 350 16.45 26.47 4.34
CA SER A 350 16.33 26.24 2.90
C SER A 350 15.22 25.24 2.60
N ALA A 351 14.12 25.72 2.01
CA ALA A 351 13.07 24.90 1.42
C ALA A 351 12.52 25.61 0.18
N THR A 352 12.35 24.87 -0.91
CA THR A 352 11.78 25.42 -2.14
C THR A 352 10.26 25.53 -2.04
N ARG A 353 9.66 26.48 -2.78
CA ARG A 353 8.19 26.59 -2.89
C ARG A 353 7.51 25.29 -3.33
N SER A 354 8.20 24.50 -4.16
CA SER A 354 7.71 23.19 -4.61
C SER A 354 7.67 22.17 -3.48
N GLU A 355 8.72 22.07 -2.67
CA GLU A 355 8.75 21.17 -1.51
C GLU A 355 7.66 21.53 -0.51
N VAL A 356 7.53 22.82 -0.19
CA VAL A 356 6.51 23.33 0.71
C VAL A 356 5.10 23.02 0.21
N ALA A 357 4.82 23.25 -1.07
CA ALA A 357 3.54 22.92 -1.67
C ALA A 357 3.25 21.41 -1.60
N GLY A 358 4.27 20.57 -1.78
CA GLY A 358 4.17 19.12 -1.58
C GLY A 358 3.75 18.76 -0.15
N TRP A 359 4.38 19.37 0.86
CA TRP A 359 4.04 19.12 2.26
C TRP A 359 2.63 19.60 2.63
N VAL A 360 2.19 20.75 2.09
CA VAL A 360 0.83 21.26 2.30
C VAL A 360 -0.21 20.31 1.70
N GLY A 361 -0.02 19.86 0.46
CA GLY A 361 -0.96 18.92 -0.16
C GLY A 361 -0.98 17.55 0.54
N ALA A 362 0.18 17.05 0.96
CA ALA A 362 0.30 15.87 1.81
C ALA A 362 -0.48 16.02 3.14
N ALA A 363 -0.36 17.17 3.81
CA ALA A 363 -1.08 17.46 5.04
C ALA A 363 -2.61 17.51 4.83
N ARG A 364 -3.07 17.99 3.66
CA ARG A 364 -4.51 17.93 3.31
C ARG A 364 -5.01 16.49 3.26
N THR A 365 -4.26 15.59 2.64
CA THR A 365 -4.64 14.16 2.58
C THR A 365 -4.65 13.54 3.98
N LEU A 366 -3.60 13.79 4.79
CA LEU A 366 -3.51 13.27 6.16
C LEU A 366 -4.68 13.75 7.04
N ARG A 367 -5.09 15.02 6.90
CA ARG A 367 -6.23 15.59 7.65
C ARG A 367 -7.53 14.82 7.45
N HIS A 368 -7.75 14.24 6.27
CA HIS A 368 -8.97 13.49 5.95
C HIS A 368 -8.94 12.01 6.39
N LEU A 369 -7.79 11.50 6.85
CA LEU A 369 -7.66 10.07 7.22
C LEU A 369 -8.48 9.67 8.44
N ASN A 370 -8.78 10.59 9.36
CA ASN A 370 -9.47 10.27 10.60
C ASN A 370 -10.85 10.93 10.74
N ARG A 371 -11.45 11.36 9.62
CA ARG A 371 -12.85 11.78 9.63
C ARG A 371 -13.72 10.55 9.91
N PRO A 372 -14.46 10.49 11.03
CA PRO A 372 -15.46 9.44 11.21
C PRO A 372 -16.42 9.54 10.03
N GLY A 373 -16.66 8.41 9.35
CA GLY A 373 -17.58 8.36 8.23
C GLY A 373 -18.91 8.97 8.65
N GLY A 374 -19.36 9.97 7.89
CA GLY A 374 -20.72 10.48 7.97
C GLY A 374 -21.73 9.46 7.47
#